data_AF-A0A9P1JUY5-F1
#
_entry.id   AF-A0A9P1JUY5-F1
#
_cell.length_a   1.000
_cell.length_b   1.000
_cell.length_c   1.000
_cell.angle_alpha   90.00
_cell.angle_beta   90.00
_cell.angle_gamma   90.00
#
_symmetry.space_group_name_H-M   'P 1'
#
loop_
_entity.id
_entity.type
_entity.pdbx_description
1 polymer ?
#
loop_
_entity_poly.entity_id
_entity_poly.type
_entity_poly.pdbx_seq_one_letter_code
_entity_poly.pdbx_strand_id
1 'polypeptide(L)'
;MMAAAILTGMALEARIARRSGLPVVCATGGAAAVAAHRLLEGGACGLISFGIAGGLAPDLRPGSLVVATAVVDEDGPVYEAWQPWRDRLHNALPQAHSALLAGARMPAATVGDKTRLKALTGAAAVDLESLAV
;
A
#
# COMPACT_ATOMS: atom_id res chain seq x y z
N MET A 1 -2.62 -23.68 -2.50
CA MET A 1 -2.47 -22.45 -1.67
C MET A 1 -1.94 -21.37 -2.60
N MET A 2 -2.63 -20.24 -2.78
CA MET A 2 -2.08 -19.13 -3.57
C MET A 2 -0.94 -18.49 -2.78
N ALA A 3 0.27 -18.46 -3.33
CA ALA A 3 1.44 -17.89 -2.68
C ALA A 3 1.39 -16.36 -2.82
N ALA A 4 1.19 -15.64 -1.71
CA ALA A 4 1.34 -14.19 -1.68
C ALA A 4 2.82 -13.82 -1.59
N ALA A 5 3.19 -12.66 -2.16
CA ALA A 5 4.47 -12.04 -1.92
C ALA A 5 4.29 -10.58 -1.47
N ILE A 6 5.29 -10.05 -0.76
CA ILE A 6 5.24 -8.71 -0.17
C ILE A 6 6.25 -7.80 -0.85
N LEU A 7 5.79 -6.62 -1.26
CA LEU A 7 6.63 -5.49 -1.66
C LEU A 7 6.64 -4.44 -0.54
N THR A 8 7.82 -3.88 -0.28
CA THR A 8 8.03 -2.85 0.74
C THR A 8 8.90 -1.72 0.17
N GLY A 9 8.70 -0.49 0.65
CA GLY A 9 9.50 0.67 0.23
C GLY A 9 10.81 0.80 0.99
N MET A 10 10.87 0.30 2.24
CA MET A 10 12.00 0.49 3.15
C MET A 10 12.58 -0.79 3.74
N ALA A 11 13.89 -0.78 3.99
CA ALA A 11 14.60 -1.91 4.61
C ALA A 11 14.04 -2.31 5.99
N LEU A 12 13.53 -1.33 6.76
CA LEU A 12 12.88 -1.57 8.04
C LEU A 12 11.58 -2.38 7.89
N GLU A 13 10.75 -2.01 6.91
CA GLU A 13 9.49 -2.70 6.60
C GLU A 13 9.79 -4.11 6.11
N ALA A 14 10.75 -4.27 5.20
CA ALA A 14 11.18 -5.56 4.69
C ALA A 14 11.64 -6.50 5.82
N ARG A 15 12.37 -5.98 6.80
CA ARG A 15 12.80 -6.74 7.97
C ARG A 15 11.62 -7.27 8.79
N ILE A 16 10.55 -6.49 8.94
CA ILE A 16 9.34 -6.90 9.65
C ILE A 16 8.56 -7.91 8.79
N ALA A 17 8.33 -7.59 7.51
CA ALA A 17 7.58 -8.42 6.57
C ALA A 17 8.17 -9.83 6.43
N ARG A 18 9.51 -9.98 6.46
CA ARG A 18 10.19 -11.30 6.38
C ARG A 18 9.80 -12.25 7.51
N ARG A 19 9.31 -11.75 8.65
CA ARG A 19 8.81 -12.59 9.75
C ARG A 19 7.54 -13.37 9.40
N SER A 20 6.86 -13.01 8.31
CA SER A 20 5.70 -13.73 7.79
C SER A 20 6.05 -15.09 7.16
N GLY A 21 7.32 -15.30 6.78
CA GLY A 21 7.73 -16.46 5.98
C GLY A 21 7.37 -16.37 4.49
N LEU A 22 6.76 -15.27 4.05
CA LEU A 22 6.47 -15.01 2.63
C LEU A 22 7.69 -14.45 1.89
N PRO A 23 7.78 -14.60 0.56
CA PRO A 23 8.74 -13.85 -0.26
C PRO A 23 8.58 -12.35 -0.06
N VAL A 24 9.68 -11.64 0.17
CA VAL A 24 9.70 -10.19 0.40
C VAL A 24 10.75 -9.53 -0.47
N VAL A 25 10.35 -8.48 -1.20
CA VAL A 25 11.26 -7.58 -1.91
C VAL A 25 11.16 -6.16 -1.35
N CYS A 26 12.28 -5.46 -1.30
CA CYS A 26 12.36 -4.06 -0.92
C CYS A 26 12.77 -3.26 -2.16
N ALA A 27 11.90 -2.39 -2.64
CA ALA A 27 12.13 -1.57 -3.82
C ALA A 27 11.25 -0.31 -3.74
N THR A 28 11.75 0.81 -4.24
CA THR A 28 11.06 2.11 -4.22
C THR A 28 11.11 2.76 -5.60
N GLY A 29 10.22 3.71 -5.84
CA GLY A 29 10.13 4.44 -7.10
C GLY A 29 9.96 3.50 -8.30
N GLY A 30 10.62 3.82 -9.42
CA GLY A 30 10.50 3.03 -10.66
C GLY A 30 10.95 1.56 -10.55
N ALA A 31 11.77 1.22 -9.55
CA ALA A 31 12.20 -0.16 -9.32
C ALA A 31 11.10 -1.03 -8.68
N ALA A 32 10.12 -0.43 -8.00
CA ALA A 32 9.04 -1.15 -7.32
C ALA A 32 8.21 -1.98 -8.32
N ALA A 33 7.79 -1.38 -9.44
CA ALA A 33 7.00 -2.10 -10.46
C ALA A 33 7.76 -3.28 -11.08
N VAL A 34 9.07 -3.12 -11.33
CA VAL A 34 9.92 -4.21 -11.83
C VAL A 34 10.04 -5.33 -10.80
N ALA A 35 10.19 -4.97 -9.52
CA ALA A 35 10.27 -5.94 -8.44
C ALA A 35 8.95 -6.70 -8.25
N ALA A 36 7.81 -6.01 -8.32
CA ALA A 36 6.48 -6.61 -8.31
C ALA A 36 6.31 -7.63 -9.45
N HIS A 37 6.70 -7.26 -10.68
CA HIS A 37 6.62 -8.18 -11.82
C HIS A 37 7.47 -9.44 -11.62
N ARG A 38 8.70 -9.29 -11.10
CA ARG A 38 9.58 -10.44 -10.80
C ARG A 38 9.02 -11.37 -9.73
N LEU A 39 8.27 -10.85 -8.75
CA LEU A 39 7.59 -11.70 -7.77
C LEU A 39 6.51 -12.56 -8.43
N LEU A 40 5.75 -11.98 -9.37
CA LEU A 40 4.74 -12.70 -10.14
C LEU A 40 5.38 -13.75 -11.06
N GLU A 41 6.46 -13.40 -11.78
CA GLU A 41 7.25 -14.35 -12.58
C GLU A 41 7.84 -15.49 -11.73
N GLY A 42 8.17 -15.20 -10.47
CA GLY A 42 8.60 -16.18 -9.47
C GLY A 42 7.48 -17.09 -8.92
N GLY A 43 6.25 -16.95 -9.41
CA GLY A 43 5.11 -17.79 -9.05
C GLY A 43 4.21 -17.21 -7.95
N ALA A 44 4.41 -15.96 -7.52
CA ALA A 44 3.46 -15.31 -6.64
C ALA A 44 2.11 -15.17 -7.36
N CYS A 45 1.03 -15.54 -6.68
CA CYS A 45 -0.34 -15.47 -7.20
C CYS A 45 -1.05 -14.17 -6.78
N GLY A 46 -0.36 -13.30 -6.06
CA GLY A 46 -0.85 -11.99 -5.63
C GLY A 46 0.21 -11.27 -4.80
N LEU A 47 0.08 -9.96 -4.74
CA LEU A 47 1.05 -9.06 -4.14
C LEU A 47 0.40 -8.25 -3.02
N ILE A 48 1.19 -7.93 -2.00
CA ILE A 48 0.81 -7.05 -0.90
C ILE A 48 1.85 -5.94 -0.81
N SER A 49 1.42 -4.68 -0.95
CA SER A 49 2.24 -3.55 -0.47
C SER A 49 2.14 -3.49 1.04
N PHE A 50 3.27 -3.53 1.74
CA PHE A 50 3.34 -3.47 3.20
C PHE A 50 4.32 -2.39 3.63
N GLY A 51 3.84 -1.41 4.39
CA GLY A 51 4.68 -0.33 4.86
C GLY A 51 3.95 0.72 5.66
N ILE A 52 4.66 1.83 5.88
CA ILE A 52 4.16 3.01 6.56
C ILE A 52 3.53 3.94 5.53
N ALA A 53 2.26 4.24 5.71
CA ALA A 53 1.55 5.24 4.91
C ALA A 53 1.46 6.59 5.64
N GLY A 54 1.36 7.67 4.87
CA GLY A 54 1.03 8.99 5.38
C GLY A 54 -0.48 9.16 5.58
N GLY A 55 -0.92 9.56 6.77
CA GLY A 55 -2.33 9.90 7.00
C GLY A 55 -2.73 11.20 6.30
N LEU A 56 -3.85 11.18 5.58
CA LEU A 56 -4.50 12.34 4.96
C LEU A 56 -5.83 12.69 5.64
N ALA A 57 -6.57 11.69 6.12
CA ALA A 57 -7.81 11.88 6.86
C ALA A 57 -7.53 12.31 8.32
N PRO A 58 -8.31 13.26 8.88
CA PRO A 58 -8.05 13.84 10.19
C PRO A 58 -8.25 12.86 11.36
N ASP A 59 -8.98 11.77 11.13
CA ASP A 59 -9.25 10.68 12.06
C ASP A 59 -8.15 9.61 12.07
N LEU A 60 -7.26 9.57 11.07
CA LEU A 60 -6.10 8.68 11.08
C LEU A 60 -4.99 9.24 11.97
N ARG A 61 -4.72 8.54 13.07
CA ARG A 61 -3.63 8.85 14.01
C ARG A 61 -2.41 8.00 13.70
N PRO A 62 -1.19 8.44 14.05
CA PRO A 62 -0.01 7.58 14.00
C PRO A 62 -0.27 6.26 14.73
N GLY A 63 0.02 5.13 14.07
CA GLY A 63 -0.26 3.78 14.57
C GLY A 63 -1.60 3.20 14.13
N SER A 64 -2.49 3.98 13.49
CA SER A 64 -3.69 3.41 12.83
C SER A 64 -3.28 2.41 11.75
N LEU A 65 -3.96 1.26 11.73
CA LEU A 65 -3.86 0.31 10.62
C LEU A 65 -4.82 0.72 9.51
N VAL A 66 -4.39 0.58 8.27
CA VAL A 66 -5.20 0.85 7.08
C VAL A 66 -5.10 -0.37 6.15
N VAL A 67 -6.25 -0.83 5.66
CA VAL A 67 -6.34 -1.81 4.58
C VAL A 67 -6.92 -1.09 3.37
N ALA A 68 -6.17 -1.07 2.27
CA ALA A 68 -6.60 -0.39 1.07
C ALA A 68 -7.86 -1.04 0.48
N THR A 69 -8.90 -0.25 0.21
CA THR A 69 -10.04 -0.68 -0.60
C THR A 69 -9.71 -0.58 -2.09
N ALA A 70 -8.98 0.46 -2.46
CA ALA A 70 -8.43 0.73 -3.78
C ALA A 70 -7.23 1.69 -3.63
N VAL A 71 -6.45 1.84 -4.69
CA VAL A 71 -5.41 2.85 -4.84
C VAL A 71 -5.77 3.76 -6.00
N VAL A 72 -5.83 5.07 -5.77
CA VAL A 72 -6.03 6.08 -6.81
C VAL A 72 -4.69 6.73 -7.15
N ASP A 73 -4.34 6.71 -8.44
CA ASP A 73 -3.21 7.46 -8.98
C ASP A 73 -3.55 8.96 -8.97
N GLU A 74 -2.56 9.82 -8.73
CA GLU A 74 -2.69 11.28 -8.83
C GLU A 74 -3.22 11.73 -10.20
N ASP A 75 -2.99 10.92 -11.24
CA ASP A 75 -3.47 11.14 -12.61
C ASP A 75 -4.94 10.71 -12.84
N GLY A 76 -5.59 10.10 -11.84
CA GLY A 76 -7.03 9.78 -11.84
C GLY A 76 -7.44 8.29 -11.92
N PRO A 77 -6.65 7.36 -12.52
CA PRO A 77 -6.99 5.94 -12.49
C PRO A 77 -7.15 5.39 -11.08
N VAL A 78 -8.11 4.48 -10.91
CA VAL A 78 -8.38 3.79 -9.64
C VAL A 78 -8.23 2.29 -9.82
N TYR A 79 -7.41 1.67 -8.97
CA TYR A 79 -7.12 0.24 -8.98
C TYR A 79 -7.72 -0.41 -7.73
N GLU A 80 -8.72 -1.26 -7.90
CA GLU A 80 -9.36 -1.95 -6.79
C GLU A 80 -8.44 -3.02 -6.20
N ALA A 81 -8.28 -3.03 -4.88
CA ALA A 81 -7.60 -4.12 -4.20
C ALA A 81 -8.48 -5.39 -4.22
N TRP A 82 -7.86 -6.55 -4.39
CA TRP A 82 -8.57 -7.80 -4.61
C TRP A 82 -9.50 -8.16 -3.45
N GLN A 83 -10.81 -8.18 -3.70
CA GLN A 83 -11.84 -8.29 -2.67
C GLN A 83 -11.64 -9.47 -1.70
N PRO A 84 -11.39 -10.71 -2.16
CA PRO A 84 -11.21 -11.85 -1.26
C PRO A 84 -10.07 -11.67 -0.24
N TRP A 85 -9.04 -10.91 -0.56
CA TRP A 85 -7.93 -10.62 0.36
C TRP A 85 -8.27 -9.49 1.32
N ARG A 86 -8.94 -8.43 0.84
CA ARG A 86 -9.44 -7.36 1.70
C ARG A 86 -10.37 -7.91 2.78
N ASP A 87 -11.31 -8.77 2.41
CA ASP A 87 -12.28 -9.36 3.35
C ASP A 87 -11.56 -10.20 4.42
N ARG A 88 -10.56 -10.99 4.01
CA ARG A 88 -9.71 -11.76 4.94
C ARG A 88 -8.91 -10.87 5.88
N LEU A 89 -8.31 -9.79 5.36
CA LEU A 89 -7.54 -8.83 6.15
C LEU A 89 -8.44 -8.06 7.11
N HIS A 90 -9.62 -7.64 6.67
CA HIS A 90 -10.61 -6.96 7.50
C HIS A 90 -11.07 -7.85 8.66
N ASN A 91 -11.36 -9.13 8.39
CA ASN A 91 -11.72 -10.08 9.43
C ASN A 91 -10.57 -10.34 10.43
N ALA A 92 -9.33 -10.38 9.94
CA ALA A 92 -8.15 -10.59 10.80
C ALA A 92 -7.72 -9.33 11.57
N LEU A 93 -8.05 -8.15 11.06
CA LEU A 93 -7.69 -6.83 11.59
C LEU A 93 -8.94 -5.95 11.70
N PRO A 94 -9.91 -6.29 12.56
CA PRO A 94 -11.18 -5.57 12.66
C PRO A 94 -11.03 -4.10 13.07
N GLN A 95 -9.89 -3.73 13.65
CA GLN A 95 -9.53 -2.36 14.01
C GLN A 95 -8.93 -1.54 12.86
N ALA A 96 -8.63 -2.16 11.72
CA ALA A 96 -8.04 -1.46 10.58
C ALA A 96 -9.11 -0.66 9.83
N HIS A 97 -8.71 0.53 9.35
CA HIS A 97 -9.55 1.38 8.52
C HIS A 97 -9.53 0.83 7.10
N SER A 98 -10.69 0.45 6.56
CA SER A 98 -10.83 0.17 5.14
C SER A 98 -10.96 1.48 4.38
N ALA A 99 -9.97 1.85 3.59
CA ALA A 99 -9.95 3.17 2.96
C ALA A 99 -9.30 3.22 1.57
N LEU A 100 -9.67 4.24 0.80
CA LEU A 100 -9.01 4.60 -0.45
C LEU A 100 -7.62 5.18 -0.12
N LEU A 101 -6.59 4.70 -0.81
CA LEU A 101 -5.23 5.24 -0.72
C LEU A 101 -4.90 6.05 -1.97
N ALA A 102 -4.20 7.16 -1.80
CA ALA A 102 -3.53 7.85 -2.89
C ALA A 102 -2.17 7.18 -3.11
N GLY A 103 -1.91 6.72 -4.33
CA GLY A 103 -0.57 6.39 -4.75
C GLY A 103 0.12 7.65 -5.27
N ALA A 104 1.17 8.10 -4.59
CA ALA A 104 1.88 9.33 -4.95
C ALA A 104 3.27 9.04 -5.52
N ARG A 105 3.76 9.93 -6.38
CA ARG A 105 5.13 9.83 -6.93
C ARG A 105 6.18 10.47 -6.01
N MET A 106 5.75 11.38 -5.14
CA MET A 106 6.60 12.13 -4.23
C MET A 106 5.99 12.17 -2.82
N PRO A 107 6.81 12.23 -1.76
CA PRO A 107 6.30 12.37 -0.39
C PRO A 107 5.46 13.64 -0.21
N ALA A 108 4.27 13.51 0.36
CA ALA A 108 3.49 14.66 0.85
C ALA A 108 4.10 15.22 2.15
N ALA A 109 5.11 16.08 1.99
CA ALA A 109 5.99 16.53 3.07
C ALA A 109 5.37 17.63 3.94
N THR A 110 4.49 18.45 3.38
CA THR A 110 3.84 19.56 4.10
C THR A 110 2.37 19.28 4.40
N VAL A 111 1.79 20.07 5.32
CA VAL A 111 0.33 20.05 5.54
C VAL A 111 -0.41 20.41 4.25
N GLY A 112 0.11 21.37 3.48
CA GLY A 112 -0.46 21.78 2.20
C GLY A 112 -0.50 20.65 1.17
N ASP A 113 0.59 19.88 1.05
CA ASP A 113 0.66 18.72 0.15
C ASP A 113 -0.40 17.68 0.52
N LYS A 114 -0.53 17.38 1.82
CA LYS A 114 -1.53 16.42 2.33
C LYS A 114 -2.95 16.92 2.06
N THR A 115 -3.24 18.19 2.34
CA THR A 115 -4.56 18.78 2.08
C THR A 115 -4.89 18.75 0.59
N ARG A 116 -3.94 19.12 -0.27
CA ARG A 116 -4.10 19.07 -1.73
C ARG A 116 -4.37 17.66 -2.21
N LEU A 117 -3.54 16.69 -1.79
CA LEU A 117 -3.66 15.30 -2.23
C LEU A 117 -5.00 14.69 -1.78
N LYS A 118 -5.41 14.96 -0.54
CA LYS A 118 -6.74 14.56 -0.05
C LYS A 118 -7.86 15.16 -0.89
N ALA A 119 -7.80 16.45 -1.21
CA ALA A 119 -8.83 17.13 -1.99
C ALA A 119 -8.90 16.60 -3.44
N LEU A 120 -7.75 16.27 -4.02
CA LEU A 120 -7.66 15.74 -5.39
C LEU A 120 -8.20 14.31 -5.50
N THR A 121 -7.88 13.46 -4.51
CA THR A 121 -8.08 12.01 -4.62
C THR A 121 -9.24 11.48 -3.78
N GLY A 122 -9.69 12.23 -2.77
CA GLY A 122 -10.60 11.74 -1.74
C GLY A 122 -10.00 10.67 -0.83
N ALA A 123 -8.70 10.36 -0.95
CA ALA A 123 -8.04 9.30 -0.22
C ALA A 123 -7.88 9.62 1.27
N ALA A 124 -7.86 8.57 2.10
CA ALA A 124 -7.64 8.70 3.53
C ALA A 124 -6.15 8.62 3.90
N ALA A 125 -5.33 7.96 3.09
CA ALA A 125 -3.89 7.82 3.30
C ALA A 125 -3.14 7.90 1.96
N VAL A 126 -1.82 8.13 2.03
CA VAL A 126 -0.92 8.16 0.88
C VAL A 126 0.23 7.18 1.06
N ASP A 127 0.60 6.50 -0.02
CA ASP A 127 1.77 5.63 -0.10
C ASP A 127 2.50 5.83 -1.44
N LEU A 128 3.81 5.52 -1.49
CA LEU A 128 4.63 5.71 -2.69
C LEU A 128 4.82 4.43 -3.51
N GLU A 129 4.59 3.27 -2.91
CA GLU A 129 4.83 1.97 -3.54
C GLU A 129 3.54 1.21 -3.89
N SER A 130 2.38 1.62 -3.36
CA SER A 130 1.10 0.91 -3.53
C SER A 130 0.61 0.84 -4.98
N LEU A 131 0.99 1.79 -5.86
CA LEU A 131 0.67 1.72 -7.30
C LEU A 131 1.49 0.68 -8.05
N ALA A 132 2.59 0.20 -7.47
CA ALA A 132 3.42 -0.81 -8.11
C ALA A 132 2.86 -2.24 -7.95
N VAL A 133 1.83 -2.42 -7.11
CA VAL A 133 1.22 -3.69 -6.70
C VAL A 133 -0.19 -3.80 -7.25
#